data_AF-A0A844F4S2-F1
#
_entry.id   AF-A0A844F4S2-F1
#
_cell.length_a   1.000
_cell.length_b   1.000
_cell.length_c   1.000
_cell.angle_alpha   90.00
_cell.angle_beta   90.00
_cell.angle_gamma   90.00
#
_symmetry.space_group_name_H-M   'P 1'
#
loop_
_entity.id
_entity.type
_entity.pdbx_description
1 polymer ?
#
loop_
_entity_poly.entity_id
_entity_poly.type
_entity_poly.pdbx_seq_one_letter_code
_entity_poly.pdbx_strand_id
1 'polypeptide(L)'
;MEERINEGYKIINAISIGHTEFVLGVNVKHPDMFVTWECKGKTDYFWGHYYDNELKATKDLCQRVMDETLYLEHREQKQKTIHTAPDSGYRLIAFVKHGNNSAMIQFPTQELQDVLGSIGIKLPPERVYLKGHDNIEIHLQRGEGKVADELVHLFQGNNSLRMVNEVAKAVFHSDYRVYDKVKENLDTDYYKSAEDLLYDAVDYGKYLKDIEQKQKKTSSREER
;
A
#
# COMPACT_ATOMS: atom_id res chain seq x y z
N MET A 1 -27.73 -13.52 -13.41
CA MET A 1 -27.42 -13.26 -11.99
C MET A 1 -27.58 -14.58 -11.25
N GLU A 2 -26.49 -15.14 -10.73
CA GLU A 2 -26.58 -16.37 -9.92
C GLU A 2 -27.37 -16.08 -8.63
N GLU A 3 -28.27 -16.98 -8.27
CA GLU A 3 -29.09 -16.84 -7.07
C GLU A 3 -28.21 -17.13 -5.84
N ARG A 4 -27.85 -16.07 -5.10
CA ARG A 4 -27.10 -16.17 -3.85
C ARG A 4 -28.07 -16.22 -2.68
N ILE A 5 -27.90 -17.22 -1.81
CA ILE A 5 -28.68 -17.37 -0.58
C ILE A 5 -27.70 -17.50 0.59
N ASN A 6 -27.86 -16.67 1.62
CA ASN A 6 -27.13 -16.76 2.88
C ASN A 6 -28.14 -16.80 4.03
N GLU A 7 -28.01 -17.76 4.95
CA GLU A 7 -28.87 -17.92 6.13
C GLU A 7 -30.39 -17.87 5.85
N GLY A 8 -30.83 -18.37 4.68
CA GLY A 8 -32.24 -18.33 4.28
C GLY A 8 -32.73 -16.98 3.75
N TYR A 9 -31.82 -16.03 3.53
CA TYR A 9 -32.06 -14.77 2.84
C TYR A 9 -31.51 -14.84 1.41
N LYS A 10 -32.37 -14.57 0.43
CA LYS A 10 -31.98 -14.42 -0.97
C LYS A 10 -31.41 -13.02 -1.17
N ILE A 11 -30.20 -12.93 -1.71
CA ILE A 11 -29.57 -11.65 -2.03
C ILE A 11 -30.27 -11.02 -3.23
N ILE A 12 -30.83 -9.83 -3.02
CA ILE A 12 -31.61 -9.07 -4.01
C ILE A 12 -30.88 -7.83 -4.51
N ASN A 13 -29.88 -7.33 -3.78
CA ASN A 13 -29.02 -6.24 -4.23
C ASN A 13 -27.59 -6.41 -3.70
N ALA A 14 -26.61 -5.91 -4.44
CA ALA A 14 -25.20 -5.97 -4.08
C ALA A 14 -24.42 -4.81 -4.71
N ILE A 15 -23.59 -4.14 -3.93
CA ILE A 15 -22.78 -3.00 -4.35
C ILE A 15 -21.34 -3.24 -3.91
N SER A 16 -20.40 -3.21 -4.85
CA SER A 16 -18.97 -3.36 -4.58
C SER A 16 -18.27 -2.01 -4.58
N ILE A 17 -17.48 -1.73 -3.53
CA ILE A 17 -16.63 -0.56 -3.42
C ILE A 17 -15.25 -1.02 -2.97
N GLY A 18 -14.23 -0.74 -3.79
CA GLY A 18 -12.86 -1.18 -3.51
C GLY A 18 -12.77 -2.70 -3.40
N HIS A 19 -12.43 -3.20 -2.20
CA HIS A 19 -12.33 -4.63 -1.90
C HIS A 19 -13.48 -5.19 -1.05
N THR A 20 -14.50 -4.37 -0.81
CA THR A 20 -15.64 -4.67 0.06
C THR A 20 -16.92 -4.74 -0.77
N GLU A 21 -17.75 -5.75 -0.57
CA GLU A 21 -19.10 -5.82 -1.15
C GLU A 21 -20.11 -5.61 -0.01
N PHE A 22 -21.16 -4.82 -0.25
CA PHE A 22 -22.32 -4.75 0.65
C PHE A 22 -23.54 -5.30 -0.07
N VAL A 23 -24.29 -6.16 0.61
CA VAL A 23 -25.43 -6.88 0.03
C VAL A 23 -26.70 -6.63 0.84
N LEU A 24 -27.85 -6.72 0.16
CA LEU A 24 -29.19 -6.72 0.74
C LEU A 24 -29.86 -8.05 0.41
N GLY A 25 -30.38 -8.73 1.44
CA GLY A 25 -31.13 -9.97 1.32
C GLY A 25 -32.56 -9.86 1.85
N VAL A 26 -33.45 -10.67 1.29
CA VAL A 26 -34.84 -10.85 1.75
C VAL A 26 -35.06 -12.31 2.16
N ASN A 27 -35.74 -12.53 3.29
CA ASN A 27 -35.96 -13.89 3.78
C ASN A 27 -36.90 -14.66 2.85
N VAL A 28 -36.52 -15.88 2.48
CA VAL A 28 -37.30 -16.71 1.54
C VAL A 28 -38.65 -17.15 2.13
N LYS A 29 -38.75 -17.27 3.46
CA LYS A 29 -39.98 -17.68 4.17
C LYS A 29 -40.78 -16.49 4.71
N HIS A 30 -40.13 -15.36 4.97
CA HIS A 30 -40.72 -14.16 5.56
C HIS A 30 -40.40 -12.92 4.69
N PRO A 31 -41.17 -12.63 3.64
CA PRO A 31 -40.85 -11.57 2.67
C PRO A 31 -40.80 -10.14 3.24
N ASP A 32 -41.24 -9.95 4.48
CA ASP A 32 -41.16 -8.72 5.27
C ASP A 32 -39.85 -8.57 6.07
N MET A 33 -39.00 -9.60 6.07
CA MET A 33 -37.71 -9.62 6.76
C MET A 33 -36.55 -9.40 5.79
N PHE A 34 -35.73 -8.40 6.08
CA PHE A 34 -34.59 -7.98 5.27
C PHE A 34 -33.30 -7.98 6.09
N VAL A 35 -32.16 -8.10 5.41
CA VAL A 35 -30.83 -8.04 6.04
C VAL A 35 -29.83 -7.35 5.13
N THR A 36 -28.92 -6.55 5.69
CA THR A 36 -27.73 -6.08 4.99
C THR A 36 -26.47 -6.76 5.54
N TRP A 37 -25.54 -7.17 4.67
CA TRP A 37 -24.26 -7.76 5.07
C TRP A 37 -23.09 -7.09 4.35
N GLU A 38 -21.92 -7.12 4.99
CA GLU A 38 -20.66 -7.05 4.26
C GLU A 38 -20.34 -8.43 3.70
N CYS A 39 -19.91 -8.51 2.45
CA CYS A 39 -19.56 -9.75 1.78
C CYS A 39 -18.11 -9.70 1.26
N LYS A 40 -17.34 -10.76 1.49
CA LYS A 40 -16.01 -10.96 0.91
C LYS A 40 -16.01 -12.23 0.07
N GLY A 41 -15.40 -12.14 -1.11
CA GLY A 41 -15.27 -13.28 -2.02
C GLY A 41 -16.59 -13.86 -2.53
N LYS A 42 -17.71 -13.14 -2.39
CA LYS A 42 -19.08 -13.60 -2.69
C LYS A 42 -19.59 -14.78 -1.83
N THR A 43 -18.79 -15.26 -0.88
CA THR A 43 -19.10 -16.45 -0.06
C THR A 43 -19.15 -16.16 1.43
N ASP A 44 -18.41 -15.16 1.90
CA ASP A 44 -18.24 -14.90 3.32
C ASP A 44 -19.04 -13.65 3.71
N TYR A 45 -20.03 -13.80 4.58
CA TYR A 45 -20.97 -12.74 4.97
C TYR A 45 -20.74 -12.34 6.43
N PHE A 46 -20.64 -11.03 6.68
CA PHE A 46 -20.27 -10.48 7.98
C PHE A 46 -21.16 -9.29 8.36
N TRP A 47 -21.30 -9.09 9.67
CA TRP A 47 -21.82 -7.86 10.28
C TRP A 47 -23.22 -7.53 9.73
N GLY A 48 -24.16 -8.45 10.01
CA GLY A 48 -25.53 -8.40 9.51
C GLY A 48 -26.41 -7.44 10.27
N HIS A 49 -27.12 -6.56 9.57
CA HIS A 49 -28.17 -5.72 10.15
C HIS A 49 -29.53 -6.17 9.63
N TYR A 50 -30.47 -6.48 10.53
CA TYR A 50 -31.78 -7.04 10.19
C TYR A 50 -32.88 -5.98 10.30
N TYR A 51 -33.86 -6.04 9.39
CA TYR A 51 -34.93 -5.05 9.26
C TYR A 51 -36.27 -5.70 8.94
N ASP A 52 -37.34 -5.03 9.34
CA ASP A 52 -38.75 -5.35 9.09
C ASP A 52 -39.34 -4.58 7.89
N ASN A 53 -38.48 -3.88 7.14
CA ASN A 53 -38.91 -2.94 6.12
C ASN A 53 -37.80 -2.75 5.06
N GLU A 54 -38.17 -2.90 3.80
CA GLU A 54 -37.26 -2.79 2.65
C GLU A 54 -36.57 -1.41 2.54
N LEU A 55 -37.31 -0.33 2.80
CA LEU A 55 -36.76 1.03 2.73
C LEU A 55 -35.72 1.27 3.83
N LYS A 56 -35.93 0.73 5.04
CA LYS A 56 -34.93 0.81 6.12
C LYS A 56 -33.66 0.05 5.74
N ALA A 57 -33.80 -1.16 5.20
CA ALA A 57 -32.67 -1.98 4.77
C ALA A 57 -31.91 -1.35 3.59
N THR A 58 -32.64 -0.78 2.63
CA THR A 58 -32.05 -0.05 1.50
C THR A 58 -31.29 1.20 1.97
N LYS A 59 -31.85 1.94 2.94
CA LYS A 59 -31.18 3.10 3.53
C LYS A 59 -29.88 2.71 4.21
N ASP A 60 -29.87 1.62 4.98
CA ASP A 60 -28.65 1.10 5.61
C ASP A 60 -27.60 0.67 4.57
N LEU A 61 -28.02 -0.06 3.52
CA LEU A 61 -27.12 -0.45 2.43
C LEU A 61 -26.43 0.79 1.82
N CYS A 62 -27.21 1.82 1.46
CA CYS A 62 -26.65 3.06 0.91
C CYS A 62 -25.72 3.76 1.88
N GLN A 63 -26.04 3.78 3.18
CA GLN A 63 -25.19 4.43 4.18
C GLN A 63 -23.84 3.72 4.31
N ARG A 64 -23.84 2.39 4.41
CA ARG A 64 -22.59 1.59 4.49
C ARG A 64 -21.71 1.78 3.25
N VAL A 65 -22.33 1.85 2.09
CA VAL A 65 -21.68 2.15 0.81
C VAL A 65 -21.07 3.56 0.80
N MET A 66 -21.81 4.57 1.23
CA MET A 66 -21.29 5.94 1.32
C MET A 66 -20.16 6.06 2.35
N ASP A 67 -20.30 5.42 3.50
CA ASP A 67 -19.28 5.44 4.56
C ASP A 67 -17.97 4.81 4.08
N GLU A 68 -18.04 3.66 3.40
CA GLU A 68 -16.84 3.01 2.83
C GLU A 68 -16.22 3.86 1.71
N THR A 69 -17.04 4.49 0.87
CA THR A 69 -16.57 5.40 -0.18
C THR A 69 -15.82 6.58 0.43
N LEU A 70 -16.43 7.26 1.41
CA LEU A 70 -15.81 8.38 2.11
C LEU A 70 -14.53 7.97 2.83
N TYR A 71 -14.51 6.79 3.45
CA TYR A 71 -13.32 6.23 4.09
C TYR A 71 -12.19 6.01 3.08
N LEU A 72 -12.47 5.42 1.92
CA LEU A 72 -11.50 5.20 0.86
C LEU A 72 -11.01 6.52 0.25
N GLU A 73 -11.90 7.48 -0.01
CA GLU A 73 -11.55 8.81 -0.50
C GLU A 73 -10.63 9.55 0.49
N HIS A 74 -10.96 9.55 1.79
CA HIS A 74 -10.12 10.16 2.82
C HIS A 74 -8.76 9.46 2.93
N ARG A 75 -8.72 8.13 2.75
CA ARG A 75 -7.45 7.37 2.73
C ARG A 75 -6.59 7.72 1.54
N GLU A 76 -7.17 7.82 0.35
CA GLU A 76 -6.45 8.26 -0.84
C GLU A 76 -5.94 9.71 -0.70
N GLN A 77 -6.76 10.61 -0.14
CA GLN A 77 -6.37 12.00 0.10
C GLN A 77 -5.25 12.10 1.14
N LYS A 78 -5.33 11.32 2.23
CA LYS A 78 -4.23 11.19 3.20
C LYS A 78 -2.97 10.68 2.52
N GLN A 79 -3.05 9.65 1.68
CA GLN A 79 -1.90 9.16 0.94
C GLN A 79 -1.31 10.24 0.02
N LYS A 80 -2.13 10.97 -0.75
CA LYS A 80 -1.66 12.06 -1.62
C LYS A 80 -1.01 13.21 -0.84
N THR A 81 -1.59 13.60 0.30
CA THR A 81 -1.02 14.66 1.16
C THR A 81 0.23 14.19 1.92
N ILE A 82 0.31 12.93 2.32
CA ILE A 82 1.49 12.27 2.91
C ILE A 82 2.68 12.24 1.94
N HIS A 83 2.45 12.07 0.63
CA HIS A 83 3.51 12.13 -0.39
C HIS A 83 4.06 13.55 -0.61
N THR A 84 3.28 14.60 -0.29
CA THR A 84 3.68 16.00 -0.53
C THR A 84 4.12 16.77 0.73
N ALA A 85 3.81 16.28 1.94
CA ALA A 85 4.18 16.95 3.18
C ALA A 85 5.69 16.80 3.49
N PRO A 86 6.40 17.89 3.87
CA PRO A 86 7.84 17.87 4.20
C PRO A 86 8.25 16.90 5.32
N ASP A 87 7.35 16.63 6.27
CA ASP A 87 7.62 15.96 7.57
C ASP A 87 7.00 14.56 7.72
N SER A 88 6.48 13.95 6.66
CA SER A 88 5.59 12.78 6.83
C SER A 88 6.25 11.46 7.27
N GLY A 89 7.59 11.40 7.38
CA GLY A 89 8.29 10.14 7.71
C GLY A 89 8.36 9.12 6.56
N TYR A 90 7.91 9.49 5.35
CA TYR A 90 8.01 8.70 4.11
C TYR A 90 9.15 9.19 3.21
N ARG A 91 10.17 9.79 3.80
CA ARG A 91 11.34 10.30 3.11
C ARG A 91 12.58 9.68 3.72
N LEU A 92 13.46 9.20 2.85
CA LEU A 92 14.79 8.78 3.21
C LEU A 92 15.77 9.74 2.55
N ILE A 93 16.66 10.34 3.33
CA ILE A 93 17.61 11.35 2.84
C ILE A 93 19.03 10.84 3.06
N ALA A 94 19.88 10.97 2.04
CA ALA A 94 21.33 10.82 2.17
C ALA A 94 22.02 12.16 2.01
N PHE A 95 22.98 12.44 2.89
CA PHE A 95 24.03 13.42 2.65
C PHE A 95 25.23 12.70 2.04
N VAL A 96 25.61 13.10 0.84
CA VAL A 96 26.76 12.56 0.11
C VAL A 96 27.79 13.65 -0.05
N LYS A 97 29.03 13.37 0.37
CA LYS A 97 30.15 14.29 0.24
C LYS A 97 31.27 13.62 -0.54
N HIS A 98 31.85 14.38 -1.47
CA HIS A 98 32.98 13.97 -2.30
C HIS A 98 33.97 15.13 -2.40
N GLY A 99 35.08 15.02 -1.67
CA GLY A 99 36.02 16.14 -1.48
C GLY A 99 35.33 17.35 -0.80
N ASN A 100 35.30 18.48 -1.50
CA ASN A 100 34.65 19.72 -1.03
C ASN A 100 33.20 19.88 -1.51
N ASN A 101 32.72 18.95 -2.34
CA ASN A 101 31.37 19.00 -2.89
C ASN A 101 30.45 18.12 -2.05
N SER A 102 29.21 18.58 -1.85
CA SER A 102 28.19 17.83 -1.12
C SER A 102 26.86 17.91 -1.85
N ALA A 103 26.09 16.84 -1.79
CA ALA A 103 24.71 16.77 -2.26
C ALA A 103 23.82 16.14 -1.20
N MET A 104 22.58 16.63 -1.15
CA MET A 104 21.50 15.98 -0.43
C MET A 104 20.63 15.23 -1.43
N ILE A 105 20.42 13.94 -1.19
CA ILE A 105 19.65 13.07 -2.05
C ILE A 105 18.42 12.64 -1.28
N GLN A 106 17.24 12.98 -1.80
CA GLN A 106 15.97 12.46 -1.29
C GLN A 106 15.59 11.23 -2.12
N PHE A 107 15.33 10.11 -1.45
CA PHE A 107 14.90 8.87 -2.08
C PHE A 107 13.37 8.69 -2.00
N PRO A 108 12.78 8.02 -3.01
CA PRO A 108 13.39 7.62 -4.27
C PRO A 108 13.54 8.82 -5.23
N THR A 109 14.52 8.75 -6.13
CA THR A 109 14.73 9.72 -7.20
C THR A 109 15.14 9.03 -8.51
N GLN A 110 14.77 9.63 -9.64
CA GLN A 110 15.22 9.22 -10.97
C GLN A 110 16.53 9.91 -11.39
N GLU A 111 16.90 11.00 -10.70
CA GLU A 111 18.05 11.85 -11.02
C GLU A 111 19.32 11.42 -10.28
N LEU A 112 19.34 10.21 -9.71
CA LEU A 112 20.42 9.76 -8.82
C LEU A 112 21.80 9.86 -9.48
N GLN A 113 21.91 9.47 -10.75
CA GLN A 113 23.16 9.56 -11.51
C GLN A 113 23.58 11.01 -11.76
N ASP A 114 22.63 11.90 -12.05
CA ASP A 114 22.90 13.30 -12.36
C ASP A 114 23.35 14.05 -11.10
N VAL A 115 22.71 13.79 -9.97
CA VAL A 115 23.10 14.37 -8.68
C VAL A 115 24.52 13.93 -8.28
N LEU A 116 24.84 12.64 -8.41
CA LEU A 116 26.20 12.15 -8.16
C LEU A 116 27.23 12.78 -9.10
N GLY A 117 26.89 12.91 -10.39
CA GLY A 117 27.71 13.59 -11.38
C GLY A 117 27.98 15.06 -11.04
N SER A 118 26.98 15.76 -10.49
CA SER A 118 27.08 17.18 -10.13
C SER A 118 28.14 17.46 -9.05
N ILE A 119 28.38 16.49 -8.15
CA ILE A 119 29.42 16.57 -7.12
C ILE A 119 30.74 15.89 -7.51
N GLY A 120 30.84 15.45 -8.77
CA GLY A 120 32.06 14.89 -9.35
C GLY A 120 32.24 13.39 -9.15
N ILE A 121 31.21 12.66 -8.68
CA ILE A 121 31.24 11.21 -8.59
C ILE A 121 30.89 10.63 -9.98
N LYS A 122 31.84 9.91 -10.58
CA LYS A 122 31.68 9.27 -11.90
C LYS A 122 31.21 7.82 -11.82
N LEU A 123 31.18 7.24 -10.63
CA LEU A 123 30.71 5.88 -10.43
C LEU A 123 29.18 5.83 -10.64
N PRO A 124 28.67 4.75 -11.27
CA PRO A 124 27.23 4.55 -11.37
C PRO A 124 26.66 4.22 -9.98
N PRO A 125 25.35 4.42 -9.73
CA PRO A 125 24.80 4.39 -8.37
C PRO A 125 24.82 2.99 -7.75
N GLU A 126 24.92 1.93 -8.55
CA GLU A 126 25.15 0.54 -8.14
C GLU A 126 26.50 0.32 -7.45
N ARG A 127 27.49 1.18 -7.76
CA ARG A 127 28.87 1.06 -7.30
C ARG A 127 29.24 2.11 -6.25
N VAL A 128 28.30 2.97 -5.88
CA VAL A 128 28.45 3.91 -4.78
C VAL A 128 27.81 3.28 -3.55
N TYR A 129 28.64 2.83 -2.62
CA TYR A 129 28.27 2.05 -1.44
C TYR A 129 28.25 2.93 -0.20
N LEU A 130 27.39 2.64 0.77
CA LEU A 130 27.27 3.44 1.99
C LEU A 130 28.58 3.52 2.79
N LYS A 131 29.45 2.50 2.69
CA LYS A 131 30.81 2.50 3.24
C LYS A 131 31.80 1.87 2.25
N GLY A 132 33.10 2.09 2.47
CA GLY A 132 34.18 1.46 1.70
C GLY A 132 34.75 2.30 0.55
N HIS A 133 34.44 3.60 0.53
CA HIS A 133 35.06 4.57 -0.38
C HIS A 133 36.02 5.46 0.41
N ASP A 134 37.22 5.70 -0.12
CA ASP A 134 38.21 6.56 0.55
C ASP A 134 37.82 8.05 0.49
N ASN A 135 37.12 8.45 -0.58
CA ASN A 135 36.83 9.86 -0.88
C ASN A 135 35.33 10.19 -0.94
N ILE A 136 34.45 9.22 -0.64
CA ILE A 136 33.00 9.42 -0.66
C ILE A 136 32.47 9.11 0.73
N GLU A 137 31.96 10.13 1.40
CA GLU A 137 31.30 10.01 2.70
C GLU A 137 29.79 10.04 2.48
N ILE A 138 29.08 9.03 2.99
CA ILE A 138 27.62 8.94 2.88
C ILE A 138 27.03 8.78 4.27
N HIS A 139 26.05 9.63 4.59
CA HIS A 139 25.28 9.56 5.81
C HIS A 139 23.79 9.54 5.49
N LEU A 140 23.11 8.47 5.89
CA LEU A 140 21.65 8.41 5.84
C LEU A 140 21.08 9.14 7.06
N GLN A 141 20.25 10.14 6.80
CA GLN A 141 19.53 10.87 7.82
C GLN A 141 18.44 9.98 8.43
N ARG A 142 18.42 9.94 9.77
CA ARG A 142 17.28 9.40 10.52
C ARG A 142 16.11 10.36 10.41
N GLY A 143 14.96 9.85 10.01
CA GLY A 143 13.75 10.64 9.80
C GLY A 143 12.93 10.73 11.08
N GLU A 144 11.77 11.41 11.02
CA GLU A 144 10.81 11.39 12.13
C GLU A 144 9.86 10.18 12.08
N GLY A 145 9.97 9.34 11.03
CA GLY A 145 9.10 8.19 10.80
C GLY A 145 9.74 6.87 11.21
N LYS A 146 9.03 6.09 12.04
CA LYS A 146 9.47 4.76 12.52
C LYS A 146 10.00 3.86 11.39
N VAL A 147 9.30 3.79 10.26
CA VAL A 147 9.72 2.95 9.12
C VAL A 147 11.02 3.46 8.50
N ALA A 148 11.17 4.77 8.27
CA ALA A 148 12.40 5.32 7.71
C ALA A 148 13.60 5.07 8.61
N ASP A 149 13.43 5.21 9.92
CA ASP A 149 14.48 4.93 10.90
C ASP A 149 14.89 3.46 10.91
N GLU A 150 13.92 2.54 10.90
CA GLU A 150 14.21 1.11 10.83
C GLU A 150 14.90 0.74 9.51
N LEU A 151 14.53 1.37 8.39
CA LEU A 151 15.24 1.19 7.12
C LEU A 151 16.70 1.67 7.21
N VAL A 152 16.97 2.83 7.82
CA VAL A 152 18.34 3.31 8.05
C VAL A 152 19.16 2.31 8.85
N HIS A 153 18.54 1.65 9.84
CA HIS A 153 19.16 0.59 10.64
C HIS A 153 19.41 -0.70 9.86
N LEU A 154 18.50 -1.05 8.95
CA LEU A 154 18.62 -2.24 8.11
C LEU A 154 19.73 -2.11 7.07
N PHE A 155 20.00 -0.90 6.58
CA PHE A 155 21.06 -0.67 5.59
C PHE A 155 22.47 -0.86 6.20
N GLN A 156 23.25 -1.69 5.53
CA GLN A 156 24.64 -2.00 5.83
C GLN A 156 25.60 -1.29 4.89
N GLY A 157 26.88 -1.23 5.25
CA GLY A 157 27.90 -0.51 4.50
C GLY A 157 28.11 -0.97 3.06
N ASN A 158 27.78 -2.23 2.76
CA ASN A 158 27.85 -2.83 1.43
C ASN A 158 26.60 -2.59 0.57
N ASN A 159 25.53 -1.96 1.10
CA ASN A 159 24.41 -1.55 0.26
C ASN A 159 24.79 -0.32 -0.57
N SER A 160 24.35 -0.29 -1.82
CA SER A 160 24.60 0.82 -2.75
C SER A 160 23.52 1.89 -2.68
N LEU A 161 23.82 3.11 -3.15
CA LEU A 161 22.80 4.16 -3.26
C LEU A 161 21.65 3.75 -4.19
N ARG A 162 21.90 2.90 -5.19
CA ARG A 162 20.82 2.27 -5.95
C ARG A 162 19.95 1.36 -5.08
N MET A 163 20.55 0.50 -4.25
CA MET A 163 19.78 -0.37 -3.35
C MET A 163 18.87 0.46 -2.44
N VAL A 164 19.42 1.53 -1.85
CA VAL A 164 18.66 2.50 -1.04
C VAL A 164 17.50 3.10 -1.84
N ASN A 165 17.74 3.52 -3.08
CA ASN A 165 16.72 4.07 -3.97
C ASN A 165 15.60 3.08 -4.31
N GLU A 166 15.94 1.82 -4.62
CA GLU A 166 14.97 0.78 -4.96
C GLU A 166 14.13 0.36 -3.75
N VAL A 167 14.74 0.24 -2.57
CA VAL A 167 14.00 0.00 -1.32
C VAL A 167 13.03 1.14 -1.04
N ALA A 168 13.50 2.39 -1.09
CA ALA A 168 12.63 3.55 -0.86
C ALA A 168 11.47 3.60 -1.87
N LYS A 169 11.72 3.24 -3.13
CA LYS A 169 10.70 3.14 -4.16
C LYS A 169 9.69 2.03 -3.87
N ALA A 170 10.16 0.85 -3.48
CA ALA A 170 9.32 -0.30 -3.19
C ALA A 170 8.47 -0.09 -1.93
N VAL A 171 9.00 0.57 -0.90
CA VAL A 171 8.31 0.77 0.38
C VAL A 171 7.41 2.00 0.37
N PHE A 172 7.92 3.14 -0.08
CA PHE A 172 7.22 4.42 0.07
C PHE A 172 6.41 4.83 -1.16
N HIS A 173 6.70 4.30 -2.34
CA HIS A 173 6.11 4.76 -3.61
C HIS A 173 5.46 3.62 -4.41
N SER A 174 5.09 2.54 -3.73
CA SER A 174 4.32 1.43 -4.30
C SER A 174 2.89 1.44 -3.78
N ASP A 175 2.25 0.26 -3.72
CA ASP A 175 0.92 0.09 -3.15
C ASP A 175 0.97 0.25 -1.62
N TYR A 176 0.00 0.95 -1.03
CA TYR A 176 -0.02 1.20 0.41
C TYR A 176 0.00 -0.09 1.26
N ARG A 177 -0.56 -1.20 0.73
CA ARG A 177 -0.54 -2.50 1.41
C ARG A 177 0.88 -3.03 1.57
N VAL A 178 1.78 -2.68 0.64
CA VAL A 178 3.21 -3.02 0.75
C VAL A 178 3.82 -2.27 1.93
N TYR A 179 3.54 -0.98 2.09
CA TYR A 179 4.01 -0.21 3.23
C TYR A 179 3.54 -0.80 4.57
N ASP A 180 2.24 -1.10 4.70
CA ASP A 180 1.66 -1.64 5.93
C ASP A 180 2.31 -2.99 6.30
N LYS A 181 2.44 -3.89 5.31
CA LYS A 181 3.12 -5.18 5.50
C LYS A 181 4.59 -5.01 5.90
N VAL A 182 5.31 -4.12 5.22
CA VAL A 182 6.72 -3.85 5.54
C VAL A 182 6.87 -3.30 6.95
N LYS A 183 5.98 -2.39 7.35
CA LYS A 183 5.96 -1.82 8.71
C LYS A 183 5.74 -2.90 9.77
N GLU A 184 4.78 -3.80 9.58
CA GLU A 184 4.53 -4.93 10.51
C GLU A 184 5.71 -5.90 10.58
N ASN A 185 6.33 -6.19 9.44
CA ASN A 185 7.49 -7.08 9.36
C ASN A 185 8.76 -6.47 9.98
N LEU A 186 8.96 -5.15 9.88
CA LEU A 186 10.04 -4.45 10.56
C LEU A 186 9.87 -4.52 12.09
N ASP A 187 8.63 -4.37 12.58
CA ASP A 187 8.32 -4.46 14.01
C ASP A 187 8.60 -5.83 14.64
N THR A 188 8.80 -6.86 13.81
CA THR A 188 9.06 -8.25 14.22
C THR A 188 10.47 -8.73 13.91
N ASP A 189 11.37 -7.84 13.47
CA ASP A 189 12.74 -8.18 13.02
C ASP A 189 12.74 -9.26 11.91
N TYR A 190 11.71 -9.26 11.06
CA TYR A 190 11.54 -10.26 10.01
C TYR A 190 12.65 -10.18 8.94
N TYR A 191 13.05 -8.97 8.56
CA TYR A 191 14.04 -8.73 7.52
C TYR A 191 15.46 -8.84 8.06
N LYS A 192 16.29 -9.68 7.43
CA LYS A 192 17.71 -9.84 7.82
C LYS A 192 18.65 -8.94 7.00
N SER A 193 18.18 -8.43 5.87
CA SER A 193 18.91 -7.53 5.00
C SER A 193 17.97 -6.61 4.20
N ALA A 194 18.52 -5.55 3.61
CA ALA A 194 17.79 -4.68 2.70
C ALA A 194 17.33 -5.43 1.44
N GLU A 195 18.09 -6.42 1.01
CA GLU A 195 17.76 -7.31 -0.11
C GLU A 195 16.52 -8.15 0.17
N ASP A 196 16.43 -8.75 1.37
CA ASP A 196 15.25 -9.54 1.77
C ASP A 196 13.99 -8.68 1.78
N LEU A 197 14.09 -7.47 2.32
CA LEU A 197 12.99 -6.51 2.34
C LEU A 197 12.58 -6.09 0.93
N LEU A 198 13.54 -5.76 0.07
CA LEU A 198 13.26 -5.37 -1.30
C LEU A 198 12.55 -6.49 -2.06
N TYR A 199 13.02 -7.74 -1.89
CA TYR A 199 12.41 -8.90 -2.51
C TYR A 199 10.95 -9.07 -2.06
N ASP A 200 10.69 -9.07 -0.74
CA ASP A 200 9.34 -9.23 -0.20
C ASP A 200 8.39 -8.10 -0.63
N ALA A 201 8.86 -6.85 -0.58
CA ALA A 201 8.06 -5.69 -0.96
C ALA A 201 7.69 -5.72 -2.45
N VAL A 202 8.64 -6.06 -3.32
CA VAL A 202 8.40 -6.14 -4.77
C VAL A 202 7.52 -7.34 -5.13
N ASP A 203 7.73 -8.49 -4.51
CA ASP A 203 6.93 -9.69 -4.74
C ASP A 203 5.47 -9.47 -4.31
N TYR A 204 5.28 -8.92 -3.10
CA TYR A 204 3.95 -8.58 -2.63
C TYR A 204 3.28 -7.52 -3.52
N GLY A 205 4.01 -6.50 -3.96
CA GLY A 205 3.51 -5.52 -4.92
C GLY A 205 3.05 -6.13 -6.26
N LYS A 206 3.73 -7.17 -6.75
CA LYS A 206 3.30 -7.93 -7.96
C LYS A 206 2.03 -8.73 -7.68
N TYR A 207 1.99 -9.45 -6.56
CA TYR A 207 0.83 -10.22 -6.14
C TYR A 207 -0.45 -9.36 -6.09
N LEU A 208 -0.37 -8.14 -5.55
CA LEU A 208 -1.49 -7.22 -5.48
C LEU A 208 -1.99 -6.81 -6.88
N LYS A 209 -1.07 -6.51 -7.81
CA LYS A 209 -1.41 -6.18 -9.19
C LYS A 209 -2.09 -7.35 -9.91
N ASP A 210 -1.64 -8.57 -9.67
CA ASP A 210 -2.23 -9.77 -10.27
C ASP A 210 -3.65 -10.03 -9.76
N ILE A 211 -3.90 -9.78 -8.47
CA ILE A 211 -5.26 -9.84 -7.89
C ILE A 211 -6.17 -8.82 -8.58
N GLU A 212 -5.74 -7.57 -8.69
CA GLU A 212 -6.54 -6.51 -9.30
C GLU A 212 -6.86 -6.81 -10.77
N GLN A 213 -5.90 -7.35 -11.52
CA GLN A 213 -6.12 -7.75 -12.91
C GLN A 213 -7.10 -8.91 -13.04
N LYS A 214 -7.02 -9.89 -12.13
CA LYS A 214 -7.99 -10.99 -12.08
C LYS A 214 -9.39 -10.46 -11.81
N GLN A 215 -9.55 -9.62 -10.79
CA GLN A 215 -10.84 -9.01 -10.43
C GLN A 215 -11.46 -8.21 -11.58
N LYS A 216 -10.67 -7.40 -12.29
CA LYS A 216 -11.12 -6.65 -13.49
C LYS A 216 -11.57 -7.57 -14.63
N LYS A 217 -10.89 -8.69 -14.86
CA LYS A 217 -11.26 -9.67 -15.91
C LYS A 217 -12.54 -10.44 -15.56
N THR A 218 -12.75 -10.77 -14.28
CA THR A 218 -13.99 -11.44 -13.84
C THR A 218 -15.18 -10.49 -13.95
N SER A 219 -15.03 -9.24 -13.53
CA SER A 219 -16.06 -8.20 -13.64
C SER A 219 -16.45 -7.91 -15.10
N SER A 220 -15.48 -7.81 -16.03
CA SER A 220 -15.76 -7.60 -17.46
C SER A 220 -16.40 -8.82 -18.17
N ARG A 221 -16.26 -10.03 -17.62
CA ARG A 221 -16.93 -11.24 -18.15
C ARG A 221 -18.35 -11.40 -17.63
N GLU A 222 -18.67 -10.84 -16.47
CA GLU A 222 -20.04 -10.84 -15.91
C GLU A 222 -20.94 -9.78 -16.57
N GLU A 223 -20.36 -8.80 -17.29
CA GLU A 223 -21.07 -7.74 -18.04
C GLU A 223 -21.35 -8.06 -19.53
N ARG A 224 -20.98 -9.24 -20.02
CA ARG A 224 -21.27 -9.71 -21.40
C ARG A 224 -22.22 -10.90 -21.39
#